data_AF-A0A2D6FMX9-F1
#
_entry.id   AF-A0A2D6FMX9-F1
#
_cell.length_a   1.000
_cell.length_b   1.000
_cell.length_c   1.000
_cell.angle_alpha   90.00
_cell.angle_beta   90.00
_cell.angle_gamma   90.00
#
_symmetry.space_group_name_H-M   'P 1'
#
loop_
_entity.id
_entity.type
_entity.pdbx_description
1 polymer ?
#
loop_
_entity_poly.entity_id
_entity_poly.type
_entity_poly.pdbx_seq_one_letter_code
_entity_poly.pdbx_strand_id
1 'polypeptide(L)'
;MTKTSKRKTKKKEISQPAEESNGNLDLIPKEPPKLAPQGIRTFTVCRQQDTTGVSGDGVIIEGVLLGTGQCIVHWLFPPPRGGVAIFDSMEDFLKVHVLPHPENETIITYQDARQEVFGGRRGGPMGE
;
A
#
# COMPACT_ATOMS: atom_id res chain seq x y z
N MET A 1 36.30 51.03 -51.73
CA MET A 1 35.64 51.38 -50.44
C MET A 1 34.51 50.37 -50.23
N THR A 2 34.35 49.58 -49.19
CA THR A 2 35.03 49.30 -47.91
C THR A 2 34.54 47.91 -47.49
N LYS A 3 35.44 47.02 -47.04
CA LYS A 3 35.09 45.72 -46.46
C LYS A 3 34.45 45.94 -45.09
N THR A 4 33.37 45.25 -44.74
CA THR A 4 32.98 45.12 -43.33
C THR A 4 32.40 43.74 -43.04
N SER A 5 33.29 42.91 -42.51
CA SER A 5 33.02 41.68 -41.76
C SER A 5 32.31 42.04 -40.45
N LYS A 6 31.20 41.38 -40.13
CA LYS A 6 30.60 41.40 -38.79
C LYS A 6 30.59 40.00 -38.21
N ARG A 7 31.38 39.88 -37.13
CA ARG A 7 31.67 38.70 -36.32
C ARG A 7 30.41 38.06 -35.74
N LYS A 8 30.37 36.72 -35.79
CA LYS A 8 29.52 35.83 -34.98
C LYS A 8 29.83 36.05 -33.49
N THR A 9 28.86 36.52 -32.71
CA THR A 9 29.01 36.65 -31.26
C THR A 9 28.44 35.39 -30.59
N LYS A 10 29.35 34.54 -30.13
CA LYS A 10 29.13 33.34 -29.33
C LYS A 10 28.53 33.76 -27.98
N LYS A 11 27.28 33.39 -27.69
CA LYS A 11 26.64 33.58 -26.37
C LYS A 11 27.45 32.78 -25.35
N LYS A 12 28.05 33.50 -24.40
CA LYS A 12 28.90 32.99 -23.33
C LYS A 12 27.99 32.39 -22.26
N GLU A 13 28.16 31.10 -21.99
CA GLU A 13 27.53 30.39 -20.88
C GLU A 13 27.82 31.12 -19.56
N ILE A 14 26.76 31.35 -18.80
CA ILE A 14 26.83 31.79 -17.41
C ILE A 14 27.14 30.53 -16.59
N SER A 15 28.36 30.46 -16.08
CA SER A 15 28.81 29.49 -15.09
C SER A 15 28.05 29.71 -13.79
N GLN A 16 27.27 28.71 -13.37
CA GLN A 16 26.73 28.65 -12.00
C GLN A 16 27.92 28.52 -11.02
N PRO A 17 27.89 29.25 -9.88
CA PRO A 17 28.90 29.05 -8.84
C PRO A 17 28.72 27.65 -8.23
N ALA A 18 29.85 26.98 -8.00
CA ALA A 18 29.90 25.70 -7.31
C ALA A 18 29.41 25.88 -5.87
N GLU A 19 28.26 25.30 -5.55
CA GLU A 19 27.86 25.11 -4.15
C GLU A 19 28.67 23.95 -3.57
N GLU A 20 29.40 24.25 -2.50
CA GLU A 20 30.08 23.30 -1.65
C GLU A 20 29.06 22.28 -1.11
N SER A 21 29.12 21.05 -1.64
CA SER A 21 28.33 19.93 -1.15
C SER A 21 28.88 19.46 0.19
N ASN A 22 28.52 20.14 1.27
CA ASN A 22 28.76 19.66 2.62
C ASN A 22 27.86 18.44 2.88
N GLY A 23 28.40 17.25 2.61
CA GLY A 23 28.07 15.95 3.22
C GLY A 23 26.59 15.56 3.31
N ASN A 24 26.26 14.43 2.68
CA ASN A 24 25.14 13.54 3.04
C ASN A 24 23.81 13.65 2.26
N LEU A 25 23.80 14.23 1.05
CA LEU A 25 22.63 14.16 0.15
C LEU A 25 22.42 12.77 -0.47
N ASP A 26 23.47 11.93 -0.53
CA ASP A 26 23.41 10.58 -1.09
C ASP A 26 22.61 9.57 -0.25
N LEU A 27 22.25 9.92 1.00
CA LEU A 27 21.39 9.09 1.85
C LEU A 27 19.90 9.43 1.75
N ILE A 28 19.54 10.47 0.99
CA ILE A 28 18.13 10.79 0.74
C ILE A 28 17.64 9.89 -0.41
N PRO A 29 16.55 9.13 -0.22
CA PRO A 29 15.99 8.33 -1.30
C PRO A 29 15.74 9.17 -2.55
N LYS A 30 16.27 8.71 -3.68
CA LYS A 30 16.00 9.32 -4.99
C LYS A 30 14.55 9.07 -5.38
N GLU A 31 14.02 9.91 -6.26
CA GLU A 31 12.70 9.68 -6.85
C GLU A 31 12.63 8.26 -7.44
N PRO A 32 11.55 7.50 -7.16
CA PRO A 32 11.42 6.17 -7.72
C PRO A 32 11.29 6.24 -9.25
N PRO A 33 11.62 5.15 -9.97
CA PRO A 33 11.48 5.09 -11.42
C PRO A 33 10.06 5.43 -11.87
N LYS A 34 9.92 6.18 -12.98
CA LYS A 34 8.61 6.64 -13.50
C LYS A 34 7.62 5.52 -13.80
N LEU A 35 8.11 4.31 -14.09
CA LEU A 35 7.29 3.14 -14.43
C LEU A 35 7.04 2.21 -13.22
N ALA A 36 7.62 2.50 -12.06
CA ALA A 36 7.37 1.72 -10.86
C ALA A 36 5.96 2.04 -10.34
N PRO A 37 5.08 1.04 -10.14
CA PRO A 37 3.82 1.25 -9.45
C PRO A 37 4.09 1.83 -8.05
N GLN A 38 3.40 2.92 -7.72
CA GLN A 38 3.55 3.62 -6.44
C GLN A 38 2.23 3.64 -5.68
N GLY A 39 2.34 3.88 -4.38
CA GLY A 39 1.21 3.98 -3.47
C GLY A 39 1.22 2.86 -2.43
N ILE A 40 0.72 3.21 -1.26
CA ILE A 40 0.46 2.31 -0.16
C ILE A 40 -0.94 2.65 0.33
N ARG A 41 -1.82 1.65 0.40
CA ARG A 41 -3.15 1.80 0.98
C ARG A 41 -3.25 0.91 2.20
N THR A 42 -3.47 1.47 3.38
CA THR A 42 -3.66 0.69 4.61
C THR A 42 -5.09 0.19 4.73
N PHE A 43 -5.27 -0.92 5.44
CA PHE A 43 -6.56 -1.45 5.84
C PHE A 43 -6.46 -2.18 7.19
N THR A 44 -7.61 -2.40 7.82
CA THR A 44 -7.76 -3.24 9.00
C THR A 44 -8.76 -4.35 8.71
N VAL A 45 -8.62 -5.49 9.40
CA VAL A 45 -9.60 -6.57 9.36
C VAL A 45 -10.19 -6.74 10.75
N CYS A 46 -11.50 -6.54 10.84
CA CYS A 46 -12.28 -6.79 12.04
C CYS A 46 -13.09 -8.08 11.86
N ARG A 47 -13.09 -8.97 12.84
CA ARG A 47 -14.01 -10.11 12.90
C ARG A 47 -15.06 -9.85 13.96
N GLN A 48 -16.33 -10.05 13.63
CA GLN A 48 -17.41 -9.89 14.61
C GLN A 48 -17.55 -11.14 15.50
N GLN A 49 -17.03 -12.29 15.03
CA GLN A 49 -17.05 -13.56 15.75
C GLN A 49 -15.73 -14.31 15.53
N ASP A 50 -15.25 -15.05 16.54
CA ASP A 50 -14.18 -16.04 16.41
C ASP A 50 -14.71 -17.42 16.80
N THR A 51 -15.27 -18.13 15.83
CA THR A 51 -15.86 -19.46 16.05
C THR A 51 -14.81 -20.53 16.35
N THR A 52 -13.56 -20.28 15.96
CA THR A 52 -12.45 -21.21 16.15
C THR A 52 -11.73 -21.05 17.49
N GLY A 53 -11.84 -19.86 18.11
CA GLY A 53 -11.10 -19.49 19.31
C GLY A 53 -9.59 -19.30 19.10
N VAL A 54 -9.13 -19.21 17.84
CA VAL A 54 -7.70 -19.15 17.50
C VAL A 54 -7.23 -17.71 17.25
N SER A 55 -8.08 -16.85 16.69
CA SER A 55 -7.65 -15.59 16.09
C SER A 55 -8.07 -14.34 16.86
N GLY A 56 -9.06 -14.48 17.75
CA GLY A 56 -9.75 -13.37 18.40
C GLY A 56 -10.82 -12.71 17.51
N ASP A 57 -11.64 -11.90 18.16
CA ASP A 57 -12.64 -11.00 17.58
C ASP A 57 -12.18 -9.53 17.70
N GLY A 58 -12.90 -8.62 17.06
CA GLY A 58 -12.48 -7.21 16.90
C GLY A 58 -11.42 -7.06 15.81
N VAL A 59 -10.62 -5.98 15.88
CA VAL A 59 -9.55 -5.73 14.90
C VAL A 59 -8.39 -6.68 15.16
N ILE A 60 -8.21 -7.63 14.26
CA ILE A 60 -7.21 -8.71 14.38
C ILE A 60 -6.04 -8.59 13.42
N ILE A 61 -6.16 -7.77 12.37
CA ILE A 61 -5.12 -7.57 11.36
C ILE A 61 -5.01 -6.09 11.02
N GLU A 62 -3.77 -5.65 10.87
CA GLU A 62 -3.40 -4.44 10.13
C GLU A 62 -2.71 -4.86 8.84
N GLY A 63 -3.04 -4.21 7.72
CA GLY A 63 -2.48 -4.57 6.43
C GLY A 63 -2.24 -3.39 5.51
N VAL A 64 -1.45 -3.63 4.47
CA VAL A 64 -1.18 -2.69 3.39
C VAL A 64 -1.33 -3.36 2.03
N LEU A 65 -1.92 -2.63 1.08
CA LEU A 65 -1.87 -2.92 -0.35
C LEU A 65 -0.83 -2.02 -0.99
N LEU A 66 0.18 -2.63 -1.62
CA LEU A 66 1.19 -1.92 -2.37
C LEU A 66 0.65 -1.51 -3.74
N GLY A 67 1.23 -0.49 -4.37
CA GLY A 67 0.90 -0.08 -5.74
C GLY A 67 1.06 -1.19 -6.78
N THR A 68 1.85 -2.22 -6.46
CA THR A 68 2.01 -3.45 -7.27
C THR A 68 0.84 -4.43 -7.16
N GLY A 69 -0.07 -4.24 -6.20
CA GLY A 69 -1.21 -5.12 -5.92
C GLY A 69 -0.98 -6.12 -4.78
N GLN A 70 0.28 -6.30 -4.35
CA GLN A 70 0.63 -7.20 -3.25
C GLN A 70 -0.02 -6.77 -1.93
N CYS A 71 -0.46 -7.75 -1.15
CA CYS A 71 -1.12 -7.56 0.12
C CYS A 71 -0.21 -8.05 1.24
N ILE A 72 0.15 -7.15 2.16
CA ILE A 72 0.91 -7.49 3.36
C ILE A 72 -0.04 -7.38 4.54
N VAL A 73 -0.02 -8.39 5.41
CA VAL A 73 -0.84 -8.43 6.61
C VAL A 73 0.02 -8.72 7.83
N HIS A 74 -0.33 -8.08 8.92
CA HIS A 74 0.21 -8.31 10.26
C HIS A 74 -0.96 -8.70 11.17
N TRP A 75 -0.94 -9.92 11.68
CA TRP A 75 -1.90 -10.35 12.70
C TRP A 75 -1.50 -9.73 14.04
N LEU A 76 -2.48 -9.14 14.73
CA LEU A 76 -2.31 -8.56 16.06
C LEU A 76 -2.41 -9.61 17.18
N PHE A 77 -2.87 -10.82 16.84
CA PHE A 77 -3.01 -11.95 17.75
C PHE A 77 -2.13 -13.14 17.32
N PRO A 78 -1.57 -13.91 18.27
CA PRO A 78 -1.52 -13.64 19.71
C PRO A 78 -0.54 -12.48 20.04
N PRO A 79 -0.87 -11.60 21.00
CA PRO A 79 0.07 -10.62 21.51
C PRO A 79 1.29 -11.30 22.18
N PRO A 80 2.48 -10.68 22.18
CA PRO A 80 2.80 -9.33 21.71
C PRO A 80 3.25 -9.26 20.24
N ARG A 81 3.39 -10.40 19.56
CA ARG A 81 3.84 -10.50 18.15
C ARG A 81 3.05 -11.58 17.44
N GLY A 82 2.02 -11.18 16.70
CA GLY A 82 1.40 -12.09 15.74
C GLY A 82 2.26 -12.27 14.49
N GLY A 83 1.74 -13.02 13.53
CA GLY A 83 2.43 -13.33 12.27
C GLY A 83 2.43 -12.16 11.30
N VAL A 84 3.34 -12.23 10.31
CA VAL A 84 3.31 -11.37 9.12
C VAL A 84 3.31 -12.27 7.89
N ALA A 85 2.46 -11.96 6.92
CA ALA A 85 2.45 -12.66 5.63
C ALA A 85 2.32 -11.68 4.47
N ILE A 86 2.79 -12.12 3.31
CA ILE A 86 2.71 -11.40 2.05
C ILE A 86 1.97 -12.29 1.06
N PHE A 87 0.99 -11.72 0.38
CA PHE A 87 0.21 -12.35 -0.67
C PHE A 87 0.41 -11.59 -1.97
N ASP A 88 0.31 -12.29 -3.09
CA ASP A 88 0.43 -11.69 -4.43
C ASP A 88 -0.71 -10.70 -4.72
N SER A 89 -1.87 -10.89 -4.08
CA SER A 89 -3.02 -10.00 -4.20
C SER A 89 -3.90 -9.98 -2.94
N MET A 90 -4.76 -8.96 -2.85
CA MET A 90 -5.85 -8.94 -1.86
C MET A 90 -6.78 -10.15 -2.01
N GLU A 91 -7.04 -10.58 -3.25
CA GLU A 91 -7.93 -11.70 -3.54
C GLU A 91 -7.40 -13.03 -2.97
N ASP A 92 -6.09 -13.24 -3.04
CA ASP A 92 -5.46 -14.44 -2.48
C ASP A 92 -5.54 -14.46 -0.95
N PHE A 93 -5.32 -13.30 -0.31
CA PHE A 93 -5.56 -13.16 1.13
C PHE A 93 -7.02 -13.50 1.49
N LEU A 94 -7.98 -12.94 0.76
CA LEU A 94 -9.41 -13.19 1.00
C LEU A 94 -9.77 -14.67 0.84
N LYS A 95 -9.30 -15.31 -0.25
CA LYS A 95 -9.56 -16.73 -0.55
C LYS A 95 -9.07 -17.67 0.54
N VAL A 96 -7.98 -17.34 1.22
CA VAL A 96 -7.38 -18.22 2.23
C VAL A 96 -7.89 -17.90 3.64
N HIS A 97 -8.07 -16.63 3.99
CA HIS A 97 -8.24 -16.21 5.39
C HIS A 97 -9.60 -15.60 5.74
N VAL A 98 -10.42 -15.27 4.75
CA VAL A 98 -11.72 -14.61 4.96
C VAL A 98 -12.87 -15.44 4.42
N LEU A 99 -12.86 -15.73 3.11
CA LEU A 99 -13.95 -16.43 2.42
C LEU A 99 -14.25 -17.84 2.95
N PRO A 100 -13.26 -18.64 3.42
CA PRO A 100 -13.54 -19.94 4.02
C PRO A 100 -14.22 -19.89 5.39
N HIS A 101 -14.31 -18.71 6.02
CA HIS A 101 -14.84 -18.51 7.38
C HIS A 101 -15.98 -17.47 7.40
N PRO A 102 -17.09 -17.69 6.67
CA PRO A 102 -18.20 -16.73 6.58
C PRO A 102 -18.88 -16.44 7.92
N GLU A 103 -18.80 -17.35 8.88
CA GLU A 103 -19.34 -17.22 10.23
C GLU A 103 -18.63 -16.16 11.08
N ASN A 104 -17.39 -15.80 10.72
CA ASN A 104 -16.64 -14.77 11.45
C ASN A 104 -17.13 -13.35 11.15
N GLU A 105 -18.01 -13.17 10.15
CA GLU A 105 -18.62 -11.88 9.79
C GLU A 105 -17.54 -10.77 9.68
N THR A 106 -16.61 -10.98 8.76
CA THR A 106 -15.40 -10.15 8.63
C THR A 106 -15.72 -8.81 7.96
N ILE A 107 -15.17 -7.73 8.50
CA ILE A 107 -15.26 -6.37 7.96
C ILE A 107 -13.84 -5.88 7.67
N ILE A 108 -13.58 -5.50 6.43
CA ILE A 108 -12.32 -4.87 6.02
C ILE A 108 -12.56 -3.38 5.86
N THR A 109 -11.84 -2.56 6.62
CA THR A 109 -11.94 -1.10 6.57
C THR A 109 -10.64 -0.52 6.02
N TYR A 110 -10.74 0.21 4.91
CA TYR A 110 -9.61 0.88 4.27
C TYR A 110 -9.38 2.29 4.85
N GLN A 111 -8.20 2.85 4.60
CA GLN A 111 -7.81 4.19 5.08
C GLN A 111 -8.75 5.34 4.68
N ASP A 112 -9.50 5.17 3.58
CA ASP A 112 -10.50 6.12 3.06
C ASP A 112 -11.90 5.87 3.61
N ALA A 113 -12.01 5.09 4.70
CA ALA A 113 -13.25 4.67 5.35
C ALA A 113 -14.18 3.79 4.49
N ARG A 114 -13.76 3.38 3.28
CA ARG A 114 -14.49 2.35 2.53
C ARG A 114 -14.45 1.04 3.31
N GLN A 115 -15.59 0.37 3.38
CA GLN A 115 -15.72 -0.94 4.01
C GLN A 115 -16.14 -2.02 3.01
N GLU A 116 -15.63 -3.22 3.22
CA GLU A 116 -16.06 -4.45 2.57
C GLU A 116 -16.46 -5.45 3.65
N VAL A 117 -17.69 -5.97 3.54
CA VAL A 117 -18.28 -6.88 4.54
C VAL A 117 -18.41 -8.27 3.94
N PHE A 118 -17.93 -9.27 4.68
CA PHE A 118 -17.89 -10.67 4.29
C PHE A 118 -18.59 -11.52 5.35
N GLY A 119 -19.46 -12.42 4.92
CA GLY A 119 -20.27 -13.22 5.84
C GLY A 119 -21.60 -12.56 6.21
N GLY A 120 -22.31 -13.17 7.15
CA GLY A 120 -23.69 -12.84 7.49
C GLY A 120 -24.70 -13.75 6.78
N ARG A 121 -25.86 -13.94 7.42
CA ARG A 121 -26.95 -14.75 6.86
C ARG A 121 -27.26 -14.28 5.44
N ARG A 122 -27.01 -15.13 4.44
CA ARG A 122 -27.76 -15.07 3.19
C ARG A 122 -29.23 -15.15 3.59
N GLY A 123 -29.92 -14.02 3.55
CA GLY A 123 -31.37 -13.98 3.46
C GLY A 123 -31.77 -14.62 2.14
N GLY A 124 -31.76 -15.95 2.09
CA GLY A 124 -32.60 -16.70 1.16
C GLY A 124 -34.01 -16.75 1.75
N PRO A 125 -35.06 -16.67 0.91
CA PRO A 125 -36.42 -16.64 1.40
C PRO A 125 -36.70 -17.93 2.19
N MET A 126 -37.41 -17.78 3.32
CA MET A 126 -38.13 -18.90 3.93
C MET A 126 -39.10 -19.43 2.86
N GLY A 127 -38.68 -20.50 2.20
CA GLY A 127 -39.50 -21.28 1.29
C GLY A 127 -40.20 -22.38 2.08
N GLU A 128 -41.52 -22.20 2.17
CA GLU A 128 -42.59 -23.13 2.56
C GLU A 128 -42.74 -23.52 4.04
#